data_AF-A0A6C0IBJ4-F1
#
_entry.id   AF-A0A6C0IBJ4-F1
#
_cell.length_a   1.000
_cell.length_b   1.000
_cell.length_c   1.000
_cell.angle_alpha   90.00
_cell.angle_beta   90.00
_cell.angle_gamma   90.00
#
_symmetry.space_group_name_H-M   'P 1'
#
loop_
_entity.id
_entity.type
_entity.pdbx_description
1 polymer ?
#
loop_
_entity_poly.entity_id
_entity_poly.type
_entity_poly.pdbx_seq_one_letter_code
_entity_poly.pdbx_strand_id
1 'polypeptide(L)'
;MSTTASAATPTPTPAQTSEVVLPGAQTMLQAAKLAIQQDKPIQLDYYVETGNGKAFMGEEKETKEKMLVKSAVEYTSHIEKVYKVGDDFLVMTANSIYIVSGKIQKRLIESSSLRSGDDDE
;
A
#
# COMPACT_ATOMS: atom_id res chain seq x y z
N MET A 1 41.32 -2.24 52.47
CA MET A 1 40.06 -2.84 52.00
C MET A 1 39.21 -1.73 51.40
N SER A 2 39.25 -1.53 50.08
CA SER A 2 38.35 -0.61 49.38
C SER A 2 38.15 -1.14 47.96
N THR A 3 37.05 -1.86 47.76
CA THR A 3 36.56 -2.33 46.46
C THR A 3 35.78 -1.20 45.78
N THR A 4 36.30 -0.67 44.68
CA THR A 4 35.53 0.18 43.76
C THR A 4 34.77 -0.70 42.77
N ALA A 5 33.45 -0.53 42.78
CA ALA A 5 32.49 -1.22 41.94
C ALA A 5 32.65 -0.84 40.46
N SER A 6 32.70 -1.86 39.60
CA SER A 6 32.66 -1.74 38.15
C SER A 6 31.21 -1.51 37.71
N ALA A 7 30.91 -0.34 37.17
CA ALA A 7 29.62 -0.04 36.56
C ALA A 7 29.55 -0.69 35.17
N ALA A 8 28.64 -1.66 35.02
CA ALA A 8 28.36 -2.30 33.75
C ALA A 8 27.60 -1.33 32.82
N THR A 9 28.18 -1.08 31.65
CA THR A 9 27.54 -0.38 30.53
C THR A 9 26.39 -1.23 29.98
N PRO A 10 25.18 -0.68 29.77
CA PRO A 10 24.11 -1.42 29.11
C PRO A 10 24.44 -1.60 27.62
N THR A 11 24.52 -2.87 27.20
CA THR A 11 24.61 -3.29 25.79
C THR A 11 23.42 -2.72 25.00
N PRO A 12 23.62 -2.06 23.85
CA PRO A 12 22.51 -1.65 23.00
C PRO A 12 21.85 -2.92 22.42
N THR A 13 20.58 -3.12 22.76
CA THR A 13 19.70 -4.10 22.11
C THR A 13 19.68 -3.80 20.61
N PRO A 14 19.91 -4.78 19.71
CA PRO A 14 19.73 -4.56 18.28
C PRO A 14 18.26 -4.29 18.02
N ALA A 15 17.93 -3.01 17.77
CA ALA A 15 16.65 -2.64 17.21
C ALA A 15 16.50 -3.40 15.88
N GLN A 16 15.52 -4.29 15.81
CA GLN A 16 15.17 -4.97 14.58
C GLN A 16 14.75 -3.89 13.58
N THR A 17 15.64 -3.52 12.67
CA THR A 17 15.33 -2.69 11.52
C THR A 17 14.39 -3.50 10.64
N SER A 18 13.08 -3.35 10.87
CA SER A 18 12.08 -3.67 9.86
C SER A 18 12.44 -2.83 8.64
N GLU A 19 13.06 -3.44 7.62
CA GLU A 19 13.40 -2.77 6.38
C GLU A 19 12.15 -2.06 5.85
N VAL A 20 12.20 -0.73 5.85
CA VAL A 20 11.12 0.07 5.28
C VAL A 20 11.19 -0.16 3.78
N VAL A 21 10.24 -0.93 3.25
CA VAL A 21 10.15 -1.19 1.82
C VAL A 21 9.77 0.12 1.13
N LEU A 22 10.69 0.65 0.35
CA LEU A 22 10.52 1.91 -0.36
C LEU A 22 10.20 1.65 -1.84
N PRO A 23 9.29 2.43 -2.44
CA PRO A 23 9.11 2.43 -3.88
C PRO A 23 10.37 2.89 -4.61
N GLY A 24 10.50 2.47 -5.87
CA GLY A 24 11.61 2.91 -6.70
C GLY A 24 11.68 4.44 -6.82
N ALA A 25 12.89 4.99 -6.89
CA ALA A 25 13.08 6.44 -7.02
C ALA A 25 12.38 7.02 -8.27
N GLN A 26 12.39 6.26 -9.38
CA GLN A 26 11.64 6.62 -10.60
C GLN A 26 10.13 6.60 -10.39
N THR A 27 9.61 5.63 -9.62
CA THR A 27 8.19 5.55 -9.24
C THR A 27 7.75 6.82 -8.53
N MET A 28 8.51 7.24 -7.51
CA MET A 28 8.23 8.48 -6.77
C MET A 28 8.31 9.73 -7.65
N LEU A 29 9.29 9.80 -8.56
CA LEU A 29 9.42 10.93 -9.47
C LEU A 29 8.22 11.05 -10.42
N GLN A 30 7.76 9.93 -11.00
CA GLN A 30 6.59 9.91 -11.88
C GLN A 30 5.30 10.18 -11.09
N ALA A 31 5.18 9.65 -9.87
CA ALA A 31 4.06 9.95 -8.98
C ALA A 31 3.97 11.45 -8.68
N ALA A 32 5.09 12.08 -8.31
CA ALA A 32 5.17 13.52 -8.06
C ALA A 32 4.77 14.34 -9.29
N LYS A 33 5.25 13.94 -10.48
CA LYS A 33 4.87 14.61 -11.73
C LYS A 33 3.37 14.54 -11.99
N LEU A 34 2.75 13.37 -11.80
CA LEU A 34 1.30 13.19 -11.98
C LEU A 34 0.50 13.95 -10.91
N ALA A 35 0.96 13.94 -9.65
CA ALA A 35 0.33 14.65 -8.55
C ALA A 35 0.26 16.16 -8.82
N ILE A 36 1.34 16.75 -9.31
CA ILE A 36 1.38 18.17 -9.70
C ILE A 36 0.46 18.44 -10.89
N GLN A 37 0.47 17.57 -11.90
CA GLN A 37 -0.30 17.80 -13.13
C GLN A 37 -1.81 17.62 -12.95
N GLN A 38 -2.23 16.73 -12.06
CA GLN A 38 -3.64 16.37 -11.84
C GLN A 38 -4.21 16.97 -10.55
N ASP A 39 -3.39 17.67 -9.76
CA ASP A 39 -3.71 18.20 -8.43
C ASP A 39 -4.32 17.12 -7.51
N LYS A 40 -3.60 15.99 -7.39
CA LYS A 40 -4.02 14.85 -6.56
C LYS A 40 -2.95 14.47 -5.55
N PRO A 41 -3.30 14.19 -4.28
CA PRO A 41 -2.38 13.66 -3.30
C PRO A 41 -1.86 12.27 -3.68
N ILE A 42 -0.63 11.98 -3.24
CA ILE A 42 0.00 10.66 -3.35
C ILE A 42 -0.28 9.89 -2.06
N GLN A 43 -0.78 8.66 -2.20
CA GLN A 43 -1.06 7.75 -1.09
C GLN A 43 -0.18 6.48 -1.19
N LEU A 44 0.39 6.08 -0.06
CA LEU A 44 1.39 5.01 0.10
C LEU A 44 0.94 3.90 1.06
N ASP A 45 -0.25 4.06 1.64
CA ASP A 45 -0.91 3.12 2.55
C ASP A 45 -1.04 1.70 1.96
N TYR A 46 -1.34 1.58 0.66
CA TYR A 46 -1.41 0.29 -0.03
C TYR A 46 -0.06 -0.31 -0.45
N TYR A 47 1.05 0.43 -0.37
CA TYR A 47 2.32 0.00 -0.96
C TYR A 47 2.89 -1.26 -0.29
N VAL A 48 3.03 -1.22 1.04
CA VAL A 48 3.58 -2.34 1.82
C VAL A 48 2.64 -3.55 1.79
N GLU A 49 1.33 -3.30 1.82
CA GLU A 49 0.33 -4.37 1.88
C GLU A 49 0.15 -5.10 0.55
N THR A 50 0.27 -4.40 -0.57
CA THR A 50 0.33 -5.03 -1.89
C THR A 50 1.62 -5.82 -2.08
N GLY A 51 2.74 -5.35 -1.50
CA GLY A 51 4.00 -6.10 -1.43
C GLY A 51 3.90 -7.39 -0.60
N ASN A 52 3.10 -7.37 0.47
CA ASN A 52 2.86 -8.51 1.36
C ASN A 52 1.69 -9.41 0.91
N GLY A 53 1.02 -9.09 -0.20
CA GLY A 53 -0.13 -9.83 -0.71
C GLY A 53 -1.41 -9.72 0.15
N LYS A 54 -1.45 -8.77 1.10
CA LYS A 54 -2.65 -8.46 1.88
C LYS A 54 -3.65 -7.66 1.06
N ALA A 55 -3.15 -6.74 0.23
CA ALA A 55 -3.95 -5.96 -0.70
C ALA A 55 -3.76 -6.43 -2.15
N PHE A 56 -4.82 -6.35 -2.93
CA PHE A 56 -4.87 -6.79 -4.32
C PHE A 56 -5.71 -5.85 -5.18
N MET A 57 -5.52 -5.93 -6.50
CA MET A 57 -6.35 -5.23 -7.47
C MET A 57 -7.56 -6.11 -7.82
N GLY A 58 -8.74 -5.69 -7.38
CA GLY A 58 -10.01 -6.30 -7.73
C GLY A 58 -10.50 -5.80 -9.09
N GLU A 59 -10.97 -6.70 -9.94
CA GLU A 59 -11.75 -6.38 -11.14
C GLU A 59 -13.17 -6.90 -10.96
N GLU A 60 -14.15 -6.00 -11.06
CA GLU A 60 -15.56 -6.34 -10.93
C GLU A 60 -16.03 -7.13 -12.16
N LYS A 61 -16.72 -8.24 -11.92
CA LYS A 61 -17.08 -9.21 -12.97
C LYS A 61 -18.05 -8.66 -14.02
N GLU A 62 -18.96 -7.76 -13.63
CA GLU A 62 -19.99 -7.22 -14.52
C GLU A 62 -19.55 -5.91 -15.21
N THR A 63 -19.09 -4.94 -14.43
CA THR A 63 -18.71 -3.60 -14.92
C THR A 63 -17.30 -3.57 -15.51
N LYS A 64 -16.45 -4.55 -15.18
CA LYS A 64 -15.00 -4.58 -15.45
C LYS A 64 -14.25 -3.40 -14.83
N GLU A 65 -14.86 -2.72 -13.87
CA GLU A 65 -14.20 -1.65 -13.12
C GLU A 65 -13.17 -2.25 -12.17
N LYS A 66 -12.09 -1.49 -11.95
CA LYS A 66 -10.96 -1.94 -11.13
C LYS A 66 -10.91 -1.13 -9.86
N MET A 67 -10.55 -1.75 -8.75
CA MET A 67 -10.36 -1.09 -7.46
C MET A 67 -9.24 -1.76 -6.67
N LEU A 68 -8.59 -1.03 -5.76
CA LEU A 68 -7.67 -1.63 -4.81
C LEU A 68 -8.48 -2.12 -3.61
N VAL A 69 -8.30 -3.38 -3.26
CA VAL A 69 -8.98 -4.02 -2.14
C VAL A 69 -7.94 -4.51 -1.17
N LYS A 70 -8.03 -4.05 0.08
CA LYS A 70 -7.21 -4.55 1.19
C LYS A 70 -8.04 -5.45 2.10
N SER A 71 -9.29 -5.08 2.33
CA SER A 71 -10.26 -5.86 3.09
C SER A 71 -11.68 -5.60 2.58
N ALA A 72 -12.69 -6.28 3.13
CA ALA A 72 -14.08 -6.05 2.77
C ALA A 72 -14.55 -4.60 3.05
N VAL A 73 -13.96 -3.96 4.06
CA VAL A 73 -14.30 -2.60 4.50
C VAL A 73 -13.34 -1.53 3.98
N GLU A 74 -12.11 -1.93 3.58
CA GLU A 74 -11.07 -0.99 3.12
C GLU A 74 -10.74 -1.26 1.65
N TYR A 75 -11.41 -0.51 0.79
CA TYR A 75 -11.21 -0.52 -0.66
C TYR A 75 -11.26 0.90 -1.22
N THR A 76 -10.63 1.10 -2.37
CA THR A 76 -10.61 2.40 -3.04
C THR A 76 -11.82 2.57 -3.95
N SER A 77 -12.10 3.81 -4.36
CA SER A 77 -12.96 4.07 -5.51
C SER A 77 -12.40 3.43 -6.79
N HIS A 78 -13.23 3.41 -7.84
CA HIS A 78 -12.86 2.93 -9.15
C HIS A 78 -11.57 3.60 -9.67
N ILE A 79 -10.71 2.75 -10.21
CA ILE A 79 -9.43 3.12 -10.79
C ILE A 79 -9.70 3.67 -12.19
N GLU A 80 -9.31 4.91 -12.42
CA GLU A 80 -9.42 5.57 -13.71
C GLU A 80 -8.28 5.14 -14.64
N LYS A 81 -7.06 5.10 -14.11
CA LYS A 81 -5.85 4.76 -14.87
C LYS A 81 -4.82 4.04 -14.01
N VAL A 82 -4.05 3.15 -14.66
CA VAL A 82 -2.91 2.47 -14.04
C VAL A 82 -1.68 2.69 -14.92
N TYR A 83 -0.59 3.14 -14.32
CA TYR A 83 0.70 3.31 -14.99
C TYR A 83 1.69 2.32 -14.39
N LYS A 84 2.45 1.61 -15.23
CA LYS A 84 3.58 0.80 -14.79
C LYS A 84 4.84 1.66 -14.81
N VAL A 85 5.57 1.73 -13.69
CA VAL A 85 6.81 2.49 -13.58
C VAL A 85 7.87 1.59 -12.95
N GLY A 86 8.81 1.12 -13.79
CA GLY A 86 9.79 0.12 -13.37
C GLY A 86 9.09 -1.16 -12.90
N ASP A 87 9.34 -1.51 -11.64
CA ASP A 87 8.73 -2.67 -11.00
C ASP A 87 7.42 -2.32 -10.28
N ASP A 88 7.11 -1.05 -10.01
CA ASP A 88 5.92 -0.64 -9.28
C ASP A 88 4.79 -0.17 -10.21
N PHE A 89 3.61 0.07 -9.63
CA PHE A 89 2.48 0.66 -10.34
C PHE A 89 1.98 1.92 -9.64
N LEU A 90 1.56 2.90 -10.46
CA LEU A 90 0.84 4.09 -10.03
C LEU A 90 -0.62 3.91 -10.42
N VAL A 91 -1.50 3.90 -9.42
CA VAL A 91 -2.93 3.68 -9.56
C VAL A 91 -3.64 4.99 -9.31
N MET A 92 -4.31 5.51 -10.32
CA MET A 92 -5.02 6.78 -10.25
C MET A 92 -6.52 6.52 -10.05
N THR A 93 -7.04 7.14 -9.01
CA THR A 93 -8.48 7.20 -8.70
C THR A 93 -8.98 8.63 -8.87
N ALA A 94 -10.28 8.84 -8.68
CA ALA A 94 -10.90 10.17 -8.81
C ALA A 94 -10.21 11.26 -7.97
N ASN A 95 -9.73 10.95 -6.76
CA ASN A 95 -9.18 11.95 -5.85
C ASN A 95 -7.71 11.73 -5.46
N SER A 96 -7.15 10.54 -5.66
CA SER A 96 -5.81 10.21 -5.17
C SER A 96 -5.01 9.37 -6.16
N ILE A 97 -3.69 9.46 -6.07
CA ILE A 97 -2.73 8.60 -6.76
C ILE A 97 -2.11 7.64 -5.73
N TYR A 98 -2.41 6.36 -5.85
CA TYR A 98 -1.83 5.32 -5.02
C TYR A 98 -0.57 4.75 -5.67
N ILE A 99 0.45 4.51 -4.86
CA ILE A 99 1.63 3.75 -5.28
C ILE A 99 1.48 2.33 -4.74
N VAL A 100 1.55 1.34 -5.63
CA VAL A 100 1.44 -0.08 -5.25
C VAL A 100 2.64 -0.86 -5.76
N SER A 101 3.02 -1.89 -5.00
CA SER A 101 4.16 -2.73 -5.34
C SER A 101 3.89 -3.56 -6.60
N GLY A 102 4.95 -3.86 -7.36
CA GLY A 102 4.91 -4.77 -8.50
C GLY A 102 4.35 -6.15 -8.23
N LYS A 103 4.39 -6.58 -6.96
CA LYS A 103 3.91 -7.87 -6.48
C LYS A 103 2.40 -7.92 -6.28
N ILE A 104 1.69 -6.83 -6.60
CA ILE A 104 0.23 -6.76 -6.47
C ILE A 104 -0.45 -7.89 -7.26
N GLN A 105 -1.34 -8.61 -6.57
CA GLN A 105 -2.14 -9.67 -7.18
C GLN A 105 -3.40 -9.08 -7.83
N LYS A 106 -3.91 -9.74 -8.87
CA LYS A 106 -5.20 -9.40 -9.50
C LYS A 106 -6.21 -10.48 -9.19
N ARG A 107 -7.43 -10.09 -8.78
CA ARG A 107 -8.52 -11.02 -8.48
C ARG A 107 -9.82 -10.50 -9.08
N LEU A 108 -10.68 -11.40 -9.53
CA LEU A 108 -12.06 -11.03 -9.85
C LEU A 108 -12.86 -10.95 -8.56
N ILE A 109 -13.68 -9.90 -8.44
CA ILE A 109 -14.56 -9.68 -7.30
C ILE A 109 -16.00 -9.47 -7.77
N GLU A 110 -16.94 -9.85 -6.91
CA GLU A 110 -18.36 -9.50 -7.05
C GLU A 110 -18.69 -8.53 -5.91
N SER A 111 -19.13 -7.32 -6.24
CA SER A 111 -19.37 -6.22 -5.28
C SER A 111 -20.43 -6.55 -4.22
N SER A 112 -21.31 -7.52 -4.51
CA SER A 112 -22.25 -8.10 -3.55
C SER A 112 -21.57 -8.78 -2.35
N SER A 113 -20.36 -9.31 -2.53
CA SER A 113 -19.64 -10.07 -1.50
C SER A 113 -18.88 -9.21 -0.50
N LEU A 114 -18.68 -7.92 -0.80
CA LEU A 114 -17.98 -6.97 0.09
C LEU A 114 -18.93 -6.28 1.09
N ARG A 115 -20.25 -6.42 0.88
CA ARG A 115 -21.30 -5.72 1.67
C ARG A 115 -21.93 -6.58 2.76
N SER A 116 -21.45 -7.81 2.95
CA SER A 116 -22.06 -8.84 3.79
C SER A 116 -21.56 -8.84 5.25
N GLY A 117 -21.20 -7.67 5.80
CA GLY A 117 -20.59 -7.56 7.13
C GLY A 117 -21.45 -6.88 8.21
N ASP A 118 -22.67 -6.43 7.89
CA ASP A 118 -23.48 -5.58 8.78
C ASP A 118 -24.84 -6.22 9.18
N ASP A 119 -24.90 -7.54 9.38
CA ASP A 119 -26.08 -8.22 9.93
C ASP A 119 -25.70 -9.18 11.07
N ASP A 120 -25.21 -8.65 12.18
CA ASP A 120 -25.28 -9.33 13.49
C ASP A 120 -25.65 -8.29 14.57
N GLU A 121 -26.92 -8.36 14.97
CA GLU A 121 -27.55 -7.68 16.13
C GLU A 121 -27.15 -8.34 17.46
#